data_AF-A0A7X3UXA3-F1
#
_entry.id   AF-A0A7X3UXA3-F1
#
_cell.length_a   1.000
_cell.length_b   1.000
_cell.length_c   1.000
_cell.angle_alpha   90.00
_cell.angle_beta   90.00
_cell.angle_gamma   90.00
#
_symmetry.space_group_name_H-M   'P 1'
#
loop_
_entity.id
_entity.type
_entity.pdbx_description
1 polymer ?
#
loop_
_entity_poly.entity_id
_entity_poly.type
_entity_poly.pdbx_seq_one_letter_code
_entity_poly.pdbx_strand_id
1 'polypeptide(L)'
;MGHILEGLGFVVRDMDAEKRQGEPKREDLRLTLFESTGWEAMVEVKGYTNGTRTSDARQIREHRDLYIKEEGHPPDLTLWVANPYRSIVDPSGRPAPDNNVGESAANIEAVHVLTTDLFRLWALVQWGHIEQEGALQQLVGATPGLWSPALSDTQDTI
;
A
#
# COMPACT_ATOMS: atom_id res chain seq x y z
N MET A 1 3.07 2.70 -9.44
CA MET A 1 2.56 2.76 -8.05
C MET A 1 2.77 4.16 -7.48
N GLY A 2 3.99 4.72 -7.52
CA GLY A 2 4.27 6.09 -7.04
C GLY A 2 3.26 7.15 -7.48
N HIS A 3 3.01 7.32 -8.79
CA HIS A 3 2.03 8.30 -9.29
C HIS A 3 0.59 8.16 -8.76
N ILE A 4 0.16 6.94 -8.43
CA ILE A 4 -1.17 6.73 -7.84
C ILE A 4 -1.18 7.28 -6.41
N LEU A 5 -0.14 6.99 -5.64
CA LEU A 5 0.00 7.45 -4.26
C LEU A 5 0.22 8.97 -4.20
N GLU A 6 0.98 9.55 -5.13
CA GLU A 6 1.08 11.01 -5.30
C GLU A 6 -0.30 11.63 -5.61
N GLY A 7 -1.06 11.01 -6.52
CA GLY A 7 -2.42 11.43 -6.84
C GLY A 7 -3.41 11.32 -5.67
N LEU A 8 -3.09 10.52 -4.66
CA LEU A 8 -3.84 10.39 -3.41
C LEU A 8 -3.37 11.37 -2.32
N GLY A 9 -2.35 12.20 -2.59
CA GLY A 9 -1.89 13.26 -1.68
C GLY A 9 -0.62 12.92 -0.88
N PHE A 10 0.04 11.79 -1.16
CA PHE A 10 1.32 11.47 -0.52
C PHE A 10 2.50 12.12 -1.23
N VAL A 11 3.53 12.47 -0.47
CA VAL A 11 4.88 12.69 -1.01
C VAL A 11 5.59 11.34 -1.04
N VAL A 12 6.00 10.91 -2.23
CA VAL A 12 6.57 9.56 -2.46
C VAL A 12 8.07 9.63 -2.70
N ARG A 13 8.82 8.77 -2.00
CA ARG A 13 10.25 8.53 -2.26
C ARG A 13 10.46 7.11 -2.76
N ASP A 14 11.26 6.99 -3.81
CA ASP A 14 11.67 5.71 -4.40
C ASP A 14 12.97 5.23 -3.72
N MET A 15 12.85 4.16 -2.92
CA MET A 15 13.96 3.67 -2.12
C MET A 15 14.89 2.73 -2.90
N ASP A 16 14.39 2.10 -3.98
CA ASP A 16 15.20 1.31 -4.90
C ASP A 16 16.17 2.23 -5.68
N ALA A 17 15.75 3.44 -6.02
CA ALA A 17 16.58 4.45 -6.68
C ALA A 17 17.67 5.03 -5.76
N GLU A 18 17.44 5.05 -4.43
CA GLU A 18 18.40 5.57 -3.45
C GLU A 18 19.43 4.54 -2.98
N LYS A 19 19.23 3.26 -3.30
CA LYS A 19 20.09 2.16 -2.85
C LYS A 19 21.51 2.26 -3.40
N ARG A 20 22.52 2.25 -2.52
CA ARG A 20 23.93 2.17 -2.93
C ARG A 20 24.40 0.72 -3.04
N GLN A 21 25.45 0.51 -3.84
CA GLN A 21 26.05 -0.82 -3.99
C GLN A 21 26.58 -1.32 -2.63
N GLY A 22 26.14 -2.52 -2.24
CA GLY A 22 26.54 -3.15 -0.96
C GLY A 22 25.60 -2.91 0.21
N GLU A 23 24.59 -2.04 0.07
CA GLU A 23 23.57 -1.85 1.10
C GLU A 23 22.51 -2.98 1.07
N PRO A 24 21.92 -3.33 2.23
CA PRO A 24 20.80 -4.25 2.30
C PRO A 24 19.65 -3.83 1.38
N LYS A 25 18.83 -4.78 0.93
CA LYS A 25 17.59 -4.41 0.21
C LYS A 25 16.61 -3.79 1.21
N ARG A 26 16.01 -2.67 0.81
CA ARG A 26 14.96 -1.94 1.52
C ARG A 26 13.59 -2.22 0.88
N GLU A 27 12.55 -1.65 1.48
CA GLU A 27 11.25 -1.45 0.88
C GLU A 27 11.33 -0.74 -0.48
N ASP A 28 10.28 -0.85 -1.29
CA ASP A 28 10.26 -0.22 -2.61
C ASP A 28 10.01 1.31 -2.51
N LEU A 29 9.09 1.78 -1.65
CA LEU A 29 8.76 3.21 -1.50
C LEU A 29 8.62 3.64 -0.03
N ARG A 30 8.84 4.94 0.22
CA ARG A 30 8.40 5.64 1.44
C ARG A 30 7.38 6.72 1.12
N LEU A 31 6.40 6.87 2.01
CA LEU A 31 5.38 7.92 1.93
C LEU A 31 5.51 8.86 3.12
N THR A 32 5.34 10.14 2.86
CA THR A 32 5.22 11.17 3.88
C THR A 32 4.04 12.07 3.54
N LEU A 33 3.56 12.84 4.52
CA LEU A 33 2.58 13.88 4.30
C LEU A 33 3.29 15.20 3.95
N PHE A 34 2.64 16.06 3.17
CA PHE A 34 3.21 17.36 2.78
C PHE A 34 3.41 18.29 3.99
N GLU A 35 2.63 18.09 5.05
CA GLU A 35 2.79 18.77 6.33
C GLU A 35 3.74 17.98 7.23
N SER A 36 4.58 18.68 7.99
CA SER A 36 5.61 18.13 8.88
C SER A 36 5.02 17.44 10.12
N THR A 37 4.08 16.51 9.92
CA THR A 37 3.40 15.75 10.98
C THR A 37 4.29 14.67 11.57
N GLY A 38 5.45 14.40 10.97
CA GLY A 38 6.31 13.28 11.31
C GLY A 38 5.75 11.92 10.87
N TRP A 39 4.59 11.91 10.19
CA TRP A 39 3.97 10.69 9.71
C TRP A 39 4.74 10.10 8.53
N GLU A 40 5.13 8.84 8.64
CA GLU A 40 5.80 8.09 7.58
C GLU A 40 5.19 6.71 7.38
N ALA A 41 5.14 6.27 6.12
CA ALA A 41 4.81 4.90 5.77
C ALA A 41 5.88 4.26 4.91
N MET A 42 6.08 2.95 5.10
CA MET A 42 6.84 2.14 4.17
C MET A 42 5.90 1.36 3.24
N VAL A 43 6.31 1.14 2.00
CA VAL A 43 5.52 0.43 0.99
C VAL A 43 6.39 -0.61 0.30
N GLU A 44 5.94 -1.85 0.32
CA GLU A 44 6.50 -2.92 -0.50
C GLU A 44 5.46 -3.40 -1.51
N VAL A 45 5.84 -3.43 -2.79
CA VAL A 45 4.99 -3.88 -3.88
C VAL A 45 5.40 -5.30 -4.31
N LYS A 46 4.48 -6.24 -4.15
CA LYS A 46 4.67 -7.63 -4.58
C LYS A 46 3.87 -7.94 -5.83
N GLY A 47 4.56 -8.44 -6.84
CA GLY A 47 3.94 -8.93 -8.08
C GLY A 47 3.53 -10.39 -7.96
N TYR A 48 2.28 -10.69 -8.28
CA TYR A 48 1.70 -12.03 -8.20
C TYR A 48 1.17 -12.49 -9.55
N THR A 49 1.37 -13.77 -9.83
CA THR A 49 0.76 -14.48 -10.98
C THR A 49 -0.42 -15.35 -10.54
N ASN A 50 -0.40 -15.87 -9.31
CA ASN A 50 -1.39 -16.81 -8.75
C ASN A 50 -1.90 -16.37 -7.36
N GLY A 51 -2.26 -15.09 -7.20
CA GLY A 51 -2.72 -14.55 -5.92
C GLY A 51 -1.60 -14.30 -4.91
N THR A 52 -1.91 -13.56 -3.84
CA THR A 52 -0.94 -13.22 -2.80
C THR A 52 -0.53 -14.43 -1.98
N ARG A 53 0.75 -14.55 -1.62
CA ARG A 53 1.27 -15.63 -0.77
C ARG A 53 1.66 -15.12 0.62
N THR A 54 1.23 -15.82 1.66
CA THR A 54 1.59 -15.53 3.06
C THR A 54 3.09 -15.61 3.33
N SER A 55 3.85 -16.35 2.51
CA SER A 55 5.32 -16.43 2.59
C SER A 55 6.03 -15.09 2.47
N ASP A 56 5.40 -14.11 1.81
CA ASP A 56 6.00 -12.79 1.61
C ASP A 56 5.91 -11.92 2.87
N ALA A 57 5.03 -12.26 3.83
CA ALA A 57 4.93 -11.56 5.11
C ALA A 57 6.27 -11.51 5.86
N ARG A 58 7.10 -12.57 5.72
CA ARG A 58 8.45 -12.58 6.27
C ARG A 58 9.31 -11.45 5.70
N GLN A 59 9.27 -11.24 4.39
CA GLN A 59 10.06 -10.20 3.73
C GLN A 59 9.54 -8.80 4.09
N ILE A 60 8.22 -8.62 4.16
CA ILE A 60 7.63 -7.35 4.60
C ILE A 60 8.12 -7.01 6.01
N ARG A 61 8.09 -7.98 6.93
CA ARG A 61 8.61 -7.80 8.29
C ARG A 61 10.10 -7.48 8.31
N GLU A 62 10.92 -8.15 7.50
CA GLU A 62 12.35 -7.87 7.41
C GLU A 62 12.64 -6.43 6.96
N HIS A 63 11.87 -5.90 6.01
CA HIS A 63 11.98 -4.48 5.61
C HIS A 63 11.52 -3.55 6.75
N ARG A 64 10.46 -3.91 7.48
CA ARG A 64 9.99 -3.14 8.66
C ARG A 64 11.05 -3.05 9.74
N ASP A 65 11.68 -4.17 10.05
CA ASP A 65 12.73 -4.26 11.05
C ASP A 65 13.97 -3.45 10.64
N LEU A 66 14.29 -3.44 9.34
CA LEU A 66 15.35 -2.60 8.80
C LEU A 66 15.00 -1.11 8.92
N TYR A 67 13.78 -0.70 8.55
CA TYR A 67 13.30 0.67 8.74
C TYR A 67 13.44 1.11 10.21
N ILE A 68 12.96 0.29 11.17
CA ILE A 68 13.06 0.60 12.61
C ILE A 68 14.51 0.80 13.04
N LYS A 69 15.42 -0.03 12.52
CA LYS A 69 16.84 0.08 12.83
C LYS A 69 17.46 1.36 12.26
N GLU A 70 16.99 1.82 11.10
CA GLU A 70 17.50 3.02 10.43
C GLU A 70 16.95 4.31 11.05
N GLU A 71 15.64 4.38 11.28
CA GLU A 71 14.95 5.60 11.74
C GLU A 71 14.82 5.67 13.27
N GLY A 72 15.00 4.56 13.98
CA GLY A 72 14.89 4.48 15.44
C GLY A 72 13.45 4.43 15.97
N HIS A 73 12.46 4.41 15.09
CA HIS A 73 11.03 4.24 15.41
C HIS A 73 10.35 3.38 14.32
N PRO A 74 9.20 2.73 14.61
CA PRO A 74 8.40 2.08 13.58
C PRO A 74 7.79 3.10 12.61
N PRO A 75 7.45 2.69 11.38
CA PRO A 75 6.64 3.51 10.50
C PRO A 75 5.22 3.59 11.08
N ASP A 76 4.52 4.69 10.84
CA ASP A 76 3.11 4.86 11.21
C ASP A 76 2.21 3.90 10.43
N LEU A 77 2.63 3.54 9.22
CA LEU A 77 1.93 2.59 8.37
C LEU A 77 2.90 1.71 7.57
N THR A 78 2.58 0.42 7.51
CA THR A 78 3.27 -0.52 6.61
C THR A 78 2.30 -0.99 5.54
N LEU A 79 2.54 -0.64 4.29
CA LEU A 79 1.74 -1.07 3.15
C LEU A 79 2.39 -2.26 2.44
N TRP A 80 1.71 -3.41 2.49
CA TRP A 80 1.99 -4.56 1.63
C TRP A 80 1.05 -4.51 0.42
N VAL A 81 1.56 -3.97 -0.69
CA VAL A 81 0.78 -3.77 -1.90
C VAL A 81 0.89 -4.99 -2.81
N ALA A 82 -0.21 -5.70 -3.00
CA ALA A 82 -0.29 -6.83 -3.89
C ALA A 82 -0.74 -6.42 -5.30
N ASN A 83 0.11 -6.73 -6.28
CA ASN A 83 -0.12 -6.53 -7.69
C ASN A 83 -0.41 -7.88 -8.39
N PRO A 84 -1.68 -8.30 -8.51
CA PRO A 84 -2.06 -9.56 -9.17
C PRO A 84 -1.89 -9.56 -10.70
N TYR A 85 -1.38 -8.47 -11.29
CA TYR A 85 -1.43 -8.23 -12.74
C TYR A 85 -0.19 -8.70 -13.50
N ARG A 86 0.77 -9.39 -12.88
CA ARG A 86 2.03 -9.70 -13.58
C ARG A 86 1.88 -10.65 -14.76
N SER A 87 0.76 -11.39 -14.88
CA SER A 87 0.55 -12.36 -15.96
C SER A 87 -0.88 -12.45 -16.52
N ILE A 88 -1.88 -11.84 -15.89
CA ILE A 88 -3.29 -12.02 -16.25
C ILE A 88 -3.81 -10.77 -16.97
N VAL A 89 -4.16 -10.94 -18.25
CA VAL A 89 -4.67 -9.88 -19.14
C VAL A 89 -6.13 -9.54 -18.84
N ASP A 90 -6.90 -10.49 -18.31
CA ASP A 90 -8.33 -10.31 -18.00
C ASP A 90 -8.57 -9.91 -16.53
N PRO A 91 -9.17 -8.73 -16.27
CA PRO A 91 -9.56 -8.31 -14.93
C PRO A 91 -10.50 -9.26 -14.17
N SER A 92 -11.34 -10.00 -14.88
CA SER A 92 -12.35 -10.89 -14.31
C SER A 92 -11.80 -12.25 -13.86
N GLY A 93 -10.63 -12.65 -14.38
CA GLY A 93 -9.95 -13.91 -14.03
C GLY A 93 -8.98 -13.81 -12.85
N ARG A 94 -8.97 -12.70 -12.12
CA ARG A 94 -7.98 -12.46 -11.07
C ARG A 94 -8.29 -13.29 -9.82
N PRO A 95 -7.34 -14.10 -9.32
CA PRO A 95 -7.54 -14.86 -8.11
C PRO A 95 -7.66 -13.93 -6.91
N ALA A 96 -8.59 -14.25 -6.01
CA ALA A 96 -8.67 -13.63 -4.70
C ALA A 96 -7.33 -13.81 -3.95
N PRO A 97 -7.02 -12.93 -2.99
CA PRO A 97 -5.90 -13.17 -2.09
C PRO A 97 -6.05 -14.52 -1.37
N ASP A 98 -4.94 -15.11 -0.93
CA ASP A 98 -4.99 -16.24 0.02
C ASP A 98 -5.83 -15.85 1.24
N ASN A 99 -6.73 -16.73 1.68
CA ASN A 99 -7.64 -16.48 2.79
C ASN A 99 -6.94 -16.02 4.08
N ASN A 100 -5.67 -16.40 4.27
CA ASN A 100 -4.90 -16.09 5.47
C ASN A 100 -4.00 -14.85 5.30
N VAL A 101 -4.06 -14.14 4.17
CA VAL A 101 -3.21 -12.98 3.93
C VAL A 101 -3.52 -11.85 4.90
N GLY A 102 -4.80 -11.64 5.24
CA GLY A 102 -5.20 -10.61 6.18
C GLY A 102 -4.65 -10.85 7.57
N GLU A 103 -4.78 -12.08 8.06
CA GLU A 103 -4.18 -12.49 9.34
C GLU A 103 -2.65 -12.38 9.30
N SER A 104 -2.03 -12.80 8.20
CA SER A 104 -0.57 -12.69 8.04
C SER A 104 -0.10 -11.24 8.05
N ALA A 105 -0.85 -10.32 7.43
CA ALA A 105 -0.56 -8.89 7.42
C ALA A 105 -0.73 -8.28 8.81
N ALA A 106 -1.82 -8.62 9.51
CA ALA A 106 -2.04 -8.19 10.89
C ALA A 106 -0.91 -8.64 11.83
N ASN A 107 -0.47 -9.90 11.72
CA ASN A 107 0.62 -10.46 12.52
C ASN A 107 1.99 -9.79 12.33
N ILE A 108 2.16 -9.00 11.27
CA ILE A 108 3.40 -8.25 10.99
C ILE A 108 3.18 -6.73 11.04
N GLU A 109 2.06 -6.28 11.61
CA GLU A 109 1.70 -4.85 11.69
C GLU A 109 1.65 -4.17 10.30
N ALA A 110 1.12 -4.88 9.30
CA ALA A 110 0.99 -4.42 7.93
C ALA A 110 -0.47 -4.36 7.47
N VAL A 111 -0.73 -3.43 6.55
CA VAL A 111 -1.95 -3.34 5.77
C VAL A 111 -1.71 -3.96 4.41
N HIS A 112 -2.44 -5.03 4.12
CA HIS A 112 -2.46 -5.67 2.81
C HIS A 112 -3.50 -4.97 1.93
N VAL A 113 -3.03 -4.46 0.80
CA VAL A 113 -3.86 -3.72 -0.15
C VAL A 113 -3.64 -4.21 -1.56
N LEU A 114 -4.70 -4.35 -2.33
CA LEU A 114 -4.59 -4.64 -3.75
C LEU A 114 -4.34 -3.36 -4.56
N THR A 115 -3.50 -3.47 -5.58
CA THR A 115 -3.34 -2.40 -6.59
C THR A 115 -4.66 -1.99 -7.26
N THR A 116 -5.63 -2.91 -7.38
CA THR A 116 -7.00 -2.59 -7.82
C THR A 116 -7.69 -1.60 -6.92
N ASP A 117 -7.51 -1.74 -5.61
CA ASP A 117 -8.21 -0.97 -4.60
C ASP A 117 -7.62 0.44 -4.49
N LEU A 118 -6.29 0.55 -4.59
CA LEU A 118 -5.63 1.85 -4.76
C LEU A 118 -6.05 2.55 -6.05
N PHE A 119 -6.15 1.81 -7.16
CA PHE A 119 -6.59 2.39 -8.44
C PHE A 119 -8.05 2.85 -8.38
N ARG A 120 -8.95 2.07 -7.74
CA ARG A 120 -10.34 2.46 -7.51
C ARG A 120 -10.42 3.73 -6.68
N LEU A 121 -9.71 3.79 -5.57
CA LEU A 121 -9.69 4.98 -4.72
C LEU A 121 -9.17 6.21 -5.49
N TRP A 122 -8.07 6.05 -6.23
CA TRP A 122 -7.53 7.11 -7.08
C TRP A 122 -8.53 7.55 -8.15
N ALA A 123 -9.20 6.61 -8.82
CA ALA A 123 -10.20 6.94 -9.85
C ALA A 123 -11.38 7.73 -9.26
N LEU A 124 -11.84 7.41 -8.05
CA LEU A 124 -12.87 8.19 -7.37
C LEU A 124 -12.44 9.64 -7.13
N VAL A 125 -11.18 9.87 -6.75
CA VAL A 125 -10.61 11.22 -6.62
C VAL A 125 -10.57 11.92 -7.98
N GLN A 126 -10.06 11.25 -9.02
CA GLN A 126 -9.95 11.85 -10.36
C GLN A 126 -11.32 12.18 -10.98
N TRP A 127 -12.36 11.42 -10.65
CA TRP A 127 -13.72 11.66 -11.12
C TRP A 127 -14.51 12.61 -10.21
N GLY A 128 -13.91 13.12 -9.14
CA GLY A 128 -14.55 14.05 -8.21
C GLY A 128 -15.65 13.43 -7.35
N HIS A 129 -15.66 12.09 -7.21
CA HIS A 129 -16.61 11.40 -6.33
C HIS A 129 -16.23 11.50 -4.86
N ILE A 130 -14.93 11.60 -4.57
CA ILE A 130 -14.40 11.88 -3.24
C ILE A 130 -13.29 12.92 -3.35
N GLU A 131 -13.10 13.71 -2.29
CA GLU A 131 -11.98 14.62 -2.20
C GLU A 131 -10.66 13.86 -1.95
N GLN A 132 -9.55 14.43 -2.42
CA GLN A 132 -8.22 13.86 -2.20
C GLN A 132 -7.90 13.68 -0.72
N GLU A 133 -8.27 14.66 0.12
CA GLU A 133 -8.08 14.59 1.58
C GLU A 133 -8.85 13.41 2.19
N GLY A 134 -10.10 13.19 1.78
CA GLY A 134 -10.88 12.05 2.25
C GLY A 134 -10.26 10.71 1.85
N ALA A 135 -9.73 10.61 0.63
CA ALA A 135 -9.01 9.41 0.18
C ALA A 135 -7.71 9.18 0.96
N LEU A 136 -6.96 10.25 1.22
CA LEU A 136 -5.73 10.23 2.03
C LEU A 136 -6.02 9.73 3.45
N GLN A 137 -7.06 10.27 4.09
CA GLN A 137 -7.47 9.88 5.44
C GLN A 137 -7.85 8.39 5.53
N GLN A 138 -8.45 7.81 4.49
CA GLN A 138 -8.75 6.37 4.47
C GLN A 138 -7.50 5.49 4.53
N LEU A 139 -6.40 5.91 3.89
CA LEU A 139 -5.13 5.17 3.91
C LEU A 139 -4.33 5.46 5.18
N VAL A 140 -4.28 6.72 5.62
CA VAL A 140 -3.59 7.12 6.87
C VAL A 140 -4.22 6.43 8.09
N GLY A 141 -5.55 6.30 8.10
CA GLY A 141 -6.30 5.61 9.17
C GLY A 141 -6.42 4.09 9.01
N ALA A 142 -5.73 3.48 8.02
CA ALA A 142 -5.83 2.05 7.78
C ALA A 142 -5.22 1.23 8.93
N THR A 143 -5.94 0.20 9.38
CA THR A 143 -5.49 -0.72 10.43
C THR A 143 -4.91 -2.01 9.84
N PRO A 144 -3.92 -2.64 10.49
CA PRO A 144 -3.32 -3.89 10.01
C PRO A 144 -4.34 -4.97 9.63
N GLY A 145 -4.11 -5.67 8.52
CA GLY A 145 -5.04 -6.62 7.94
C GLY A 145 -5.34 -6.37 6.47
N LEU A 146 -6.45 -6.92 5.98
CA LEU A 146 -6.94 -6.64 4.62
C LEU A 146 -7.60 -5.25 4.58
N TRP A 147 -7.24 -4.45 3.59
CA TRP A 147 -7.84 -3.14 3.36
C TRP A 147 -8.51 -3.06 2.00
N SER A 148 -9.63 -2.36 1.96
CA SER A 148 -10.33 -1.96 0.74
C SER A 148 -10.95 -0.57 0.98
N PRO A 149 -11.07 0.28 -0.05
CA PRO A 149 -11.59 1.62 0.11
C PRO A 149 -13.04 1.58 0.57
N ALA A 150 -13.39 2.48 1.48
CA ALA A 150 -14.78 2.77 1.78
C ALA A 150 -15.36 3.52 0.57
N LEU A 151 -16.09 2.78 -0.27
CA LEU A 151 -16.87 3.36 -1.36
C LEU A 151 -18.15 3.89 -0.71
N SER A 152 -18.18 5.18 -0.36
CA SER A 152 -19.45 5.80 -0.01
C SER A 152 -20.31 5.81 -1.26
N ASP A 153 -21.44 5.09 -1.23
CA ASP A 153 -22.51 5.28 -2.20
C ASP A 153 -22.98 6.73 -2.07
N THR A 154 -22.47 7.63 -2.90
CA THR A 154 -23.23 8.82 -3.26
C THR A 154 -24.40 8.34 -4.12
N GLN A 155 -25.39 7.74 -3.46
CA GLN A 155 -26.77 7.86 -3.88
C GLN A 155 -27.17 9.30 -3.58
N ASP A 156 -27.14 10.15 -4.60
CA ASP A 156 -28.04 11.30 -4.70
C ASP A 156 -28.32 11.55 -6.18
N THR A 157 -29.46 11.04 -6.66
CA THR A 157 -30.74 11.77 -6.79
C THR A 157 -30.75 12.65 -8.04
N ILE A 158 -31.38 12.13 -9.11
CA ILE A 158 -32.12 12.93 -10.10
C ILE A 158 -33.52 12.33 -10.20
#